data_AF-A0A1V6EC58-F1
#
_entry.id   AF-A0A1V6EC58-F1
#
_cell.length_a   1.000
_cell.length_b   1.000
_cell.length_c   1.000
_cell.angle_alpha   90.00
_cell.angle_beta   90.00
_cell.angle_gamma   90.00
#
_symmetry.space_group_name_H-M   'P 1'
#
loop_
_entity.id
_entity.type
_entity.pdbx_description
1 polymer ?
#
loop_
_entity_poly.entity_id
_entity_poly.type
_entity_poly.pdbx_seq_one_letter_code
_entity_poly.pdbx_strand_id
1 'polypeptide(L)'
;MGSLRARILKATTFGGGCLLNFFYPSTKLITKYREGSVIHKTYDALQTPCSRVLASPHVPLELKEKLCAFKASLDPVQLRLELALELDLLQRRHSEKTYKVVLYEAT
;
A
#
# COMPACT_ATOMS: atom_id res chain seq x y z
N MET A 1 19.44 -8.36 -16.30
CA MET A 1 18.12 -7.69 -16.44
C MET A 1 17.02 -8.55 -15.80
N GLY A 2 16.89 -8.61 -14.47
CA GLY A 2 16.05 -9.63 -13.84
C GLY A 2 15.47 -9.38 -12.45
N SER A 3 15.43 -8.14 -11.93
CA SER A 3 15.03 -7.94 -10.52
C SER A 3 13.82 -7.03 -10.27
N LEU A 4 13.23 -6.39 -11.28
CA LEU A 4 12.04 -5.54 -11.10
C LEU A 4 10.71 -6.27 -11.28
N ARG A 5 10.68 -7.38 -12.03
CA ARG A 5 9.47 -8.19 -12.29
C ARG A 5 8.98 -8.95 -11.05
N ALA A 6 9.88 -9.40 -10.19
CA ALA A 6 9.54 -10.19 -9.01
C ALA A 6 9.11 -9.33 -7.79
N ARG A 7 9.36 -8.01 -7.82
CA ARG A 7 9.14 -7.16 -6.64
C ARG A 7 7.75 -6.53 -6.59
N ILE A 8 7.14 -6.29 -7.74
CA ILE A 8 5.75 -5.80 -7.83
C ILE A 8 4.76 -6.93 -7.51
N LEU A 9 5.07 -8.18 -7.90
CA LEU A 9 4.22 -9.35 -7.62
C LEU A 9 4.33 -9.90 -6.18
N LYS A 10 5.45 -9.64 -5.47
CA LYS A 10 5.61 -10.07 -4.06
C LYS A 10 4.88 -9.16 -3.06
N ALA A 11 4.46 -7.95 -3.46
CA ALA A 11 3.69 -7.05 -2.60
C ALA A 11 2.18 -7.36 -2.60
N THR A 12 1.73 -8.32 -3.43
CA THR A 12 0.33 -8.64 -3.66
C THR A 12 -0.15 -9.90 -2.92
N THR A 13 0.73 -10.62 -2.21
CA THR A 13 0.44 -11.94 -1.61
C THR A 13 -0.12 -11.90 -0.18
N PHE A 14 -0.39 -10.72 0.40
CA PHE A 14 -1.11 -10.58 1.66
C PHE A 14 -2.35 -9.71 1.39
N GLY A 15 -3.56 -10.17 1.75
CA GLY A 15 -4.84 -9.61 1.29
C GLY A 15 -4.99 -8.07 1.40
N GLY A 16 -4.27 -7.43 2.33
CA GLY A 16 -4.22 -5.96 2.45
C GLY A 16 -3.56 -5.23 1.27
N GLY A 17 -2.67 -5.89 0.52
CA GLY A 17 -2.00 -5.30 -0.65
C GLY A 17 -2.95 -5.03 -1.82
N CYS A 18 -3.98 -5.86 -2.01
CA CYS A 18 -4.95 -5.68 -3.10
C CYS A 18 -5.87 -4.46 -2.84
N LEU A 19 -6.35 -4.28 -1.61
CA LEU A 19 -7.18 -3.13 -1.23
C LEU A 19 -6.46 -1.80 -1.48
N LEU A 20 -5.21 -1.69 -1.01
CA LEU A 20 -4.42 -0.47 -1.15
C LEU A 20 -4.09 -0.14 -2.60
N ASN A 21 -3.79 -1.15 -3.43
CA ASN A 21 -3.36 -0.91 -4.80
C ASN A 21 -4.53 -0.64 -5.76
N PHE A 22 -5.66 -1.32 -5.58
CA PHE A 22 -6.77 -1.29 -6.54
C PHE A 22 -7.91 -0.35 -6.13
N PHE A 23 -8.14 -0.16 -4.82
CA PHE A 23 -9.36 0.49 -4.33
C PHE A 23 -9.10 1.78 -3.54
N TYR A 24 -8.00 1.88 -2.78
CA TYR A 24 -7.72 3.09 -2.01
C TYR A 24 -6.95 4.16 -2.80
N PRO A 25 -7.41 5.42 -2.80
CA PRO A 25 -6.68 6.52 -3.41
C PRO A 25 -5.45 6.86 -2.57
N SER A 26 -4.34 7.18 -3.22
CA SER A 26 -3.12 7.63 -2.56
C SER A 26 -2.61 8.91 -3.22
N THR A 27 -2.25 9.91 -2.42
CA THR A 27 -1.54 11.09 -2.91
C THR A 27 -0.05 10.78 -2.99
N LYS A 28 0.59 11.19 -4.08
CA LYS A 28 2.05 11.14 -4.22
C LYS A 28 2.59 12.55 -4.03
N LEU A 29 3.67 12.67 -3.27
CA LEU A 29 4.44 13.91 -3.20
C LEU A 29 5.21 14.08 -4.52
N ILE A 30 4.93 15.15 -5.26
CA ILE A 30 5.56 15.42 -6.56
C ILE A 30 6.86 16.16 -6.33
N THR A 31 6.81 17.26 -5.60
CA THR A 31 7.97 18.10 -5.31
C THR A 31 8.02 18.43 -3.83
N LYS A 32 9.25 18.52 -3.32
CA LYS A 32 9.54 19.04 -1.99
C LYS A 32 10.80 19.88 -2.10
N TYR A 33 10.69 21.13 -1.73
CA TYR A 33 11.84 22.02 -1.65
C TYR A 33 11.78 22.84 -0.35
N ARG A 34 12.93 23.40 0.01
CA ARG A 34 13.11 24.17 1.25
C ARG A 34 13.48 25.59 0.89
N GLU A 35 12.78 26.55 1.47
CA GLU A 35 13.07 27.97 1.35
C GLU A 35 13.31 28.52 2.76
N GLY A 36 14.59 28.69 3.12
CA GLY A 36 15.01 29.03 4.48
C GLY A 36 14.58 27.99 5.51
N SER A 37 13.75 28.39 6.48
CA SER A 37 13.17 27.51 7.50
C SER A 37 11.89 26.78 7.05
N VAL A 38 11.29 27.16 5.91
CA VAL A 38 9.99 26.65 5.45
C VAL A 38 10.18 25.52 4.44
N ILE A 39 9.33 24.48 4.54
CA ILE A 39 9.31 23.35 3.61
C ILE A 39 8.03 23.41 2.78
N HIS A 40 8.18 23.57 1.47
CA HIS A 40 7.09 23.54 0.51
C HIS A 40 6.94 22.12 -0.04
N LYS A 41 5.68 21.64 -0.10
CA LYS A 41 5.33 20.30 -0.59
C LYS A 41 4.17 20.42 -1.57
N THR A 42 4.35 19.92 -2.78
CA THR A 42 3.27 19.83 -3.77
C THR A 42 2.87 18.37 -3.93
N TYR A 43 1.59 18.09 -3.72
CA TYR A 43 1.02 16.75 -3.85
C TYR A 43 0.25 16.61 -5.15
N ASP A 44 0.22 15.38 -5.65
CA ASP A 44 -0.55 14.99 -6.82
C ASP A 44 -2.04 14.82 -6.51
N ALA A 45 -2.85 14.78 -7.55
CA ALA A 45 -4.26 14.43 -7.47
C ALA A 45 -4.46 13.05 -6.85
N LEU A 46 -5.61 12.89 -6.17
CA LEU A 46 -6.04 11.64 -5.57
C LEU A 46 -6.26 10.59 -6.67
N GLN A 47 -5.37 9.59 -6.73
CA GLN A 47 -5.47 8.49 -7.67
C GLN A 47 -5.08 7.17 -7.00
N THR A 48 -5.72 6.07 -7.40
CA THR A 48 -5.30 4.74 -6.94
C THR A 48 -3.97 4.37 -7.62
N PRO A 49 -3.10 3.59 -6.95
CA PRO A 49 -1.88 3.09 -7.56
C PRO A 49 -2.14 2.35 -8.89
N CYS A 50 -3.21 1.55 -8.97
CA CYS A 50 -3.61 0.87 -10.21
C CYS A 50 -3.94 1.88 -11.32
N SER A 51 -4.74 2.92 -11.06
CA SER A 51 -5.06 3.95 -12.06
C SER A 51 -3.81 4.67 -12.57
N ARG A 52 -2.82 4.91 -11.70
CA ARG A 52 -1.54 5.51 -12.09
C ARG A 52 -0.73 4.60 -13.02
N VAL A 53 -0.74 3.29 -12.77
CA VAL A 53 -0.09 2.29 -13.65
C VAL A 53 -0.80 2.23 -15.00
N LEU A 54 -2.14 2.28 -15.02
CA LEU A 54 -2.92 2.30 -16.26
C LEU A 54 -2.68 3.57 -17.09
N ALA A 55 -2.47 4.72 -16.44
CA ALA A 55 -2.15 5.99 -17.09
C ALA A 55 -0.69 6.08 -17.59
N SER A 56 0.22 5.23 -17.09
CA SER A 56 1.63 5.28 -17.46
C SER A 56 1.85 4.82 -18.92
N PRO A 57 2.64 5.56 -19.73
CA PRO A 57 2.98 5.18 -21.10
C PRO A 57 3.99 4.02 -21.15
N HIS A 58 4.70 3.74 -20.05
CA HIS A 58 5.73 2.70 -19.98
C HIS A 58 5.16 1.28 -19.79
N VAL A 59 3.83 1.12 -19.69
CA VAL A 59 3.19 -0.16 -19.45
C VAL A 59 2.56 -0.67 -20.76
N PRO A 60 2.95 -1.86 -21.24
CA PRO A 60 2.33 -2.51 -22.40
C PRO A 60 0.81 -2.67 -22.26
N LEU A 61 0.08 -2.55 -23.36
CA LEU A 61 -1.38 -2.66 -23.39
C LEU A 61 -1.87 -4.00 -22.82
N GLU A 62 -1.24 -5.11 -23.19
CA GLU A 62 -1.57 -6.45 -22.69
C GLU A 62 -1.53 -6.54 -21.15
N LEU A 63 -0.59 -5.83 -20.51
CA LEU A 63 -0.50 -5.81 -19.05
C LEU A 63 -1.60 -4.94 -18.44
N LYS A 64 -2.01 -3.86 -19.11
CA LYS A 64 -3.14 -3.02 -18.67
C LYS A 64 -4.44 -3.81 -18.72
N GLU A 65 -4.67 -4.58 -19.77
CA GLU A 65 -5.85 -5.44 -19.91
C GLU A 65 -5.91 -6.50 -18.81
N LYS A 66 -4.79 -7.18 -18.54
CA LYS A 66 -4.68 -8.14 -17.43
C LYS A 66 -4.96 -7.50 -16.07
N LEU A 67 -4.46 -6.29 -15.83
CA LEU A 67 -4.73 -5.57 -14.57
C LEU A 67 -6.20 -5.17 -14.43
N CYS A 68 -6.85 -4.75 -15.53
CA CYS A 68 -8.28 -4.45 -15.53
C CYS A 68 -9.13 -5.70 -15.27
N ALA A 69 -8.82 -6.82 -15.92
CA ALA A 69 -9.49 -8.09 -15.70
C ALA A 69 -9.32 -8.58 -14.25
N PHE A 70 -8.08 -8.48 -13.72
CA PHE A 70 -7.80 -8.83 -12.34
C PHE A 70 -8.59 -7.94 -11.36
N LYS A 71 -8.61 -6.63 -11.56
CA LYS A 71 -9.42 -5.71 -10.74
C LYS A 71 -10.91 -6.09 -10.76
N ALA A 72 -11.44 -6.47 -11.92
CA ALA A 72 -12.84 -6.87 -12.06
C ALA A 72 -13.17 -8.18 -11.32
N SER A 73 -12.20 -9.07 -11.16
CA SER A 73 -12.37 -10.30 -10.36
C SER A 73 -12.30 -10.09 -8.84
N LEU A 74 -11.88 -8.93 -8.35
CA LEU A 74 -11.73 -8.66 -6.92
C LEU A 74 -13.03 -8.12 -6.32
N ASP A 75 -13.49 -8.76 -5.24
CA ASP A 75 -14.55 -8.24 -4.39
C ASP A 75 -13.95 -7.38 -3.26
N PRO A 76 -14.20 -6.05 -3.25
CA PRO A 76 -13.69 -5.17 -2.21
C PRO A 76 -14.22 -5.49 -0.80
N VAL A 77 -15.42 -6.06 -0.69
CA VAL A 77 -16.03 -6.41 0.61
C VAL A 77 -15.32 -7.63 1.20
N GLN A 78 -15.15 -8.67 0.39
CA GLN A 78 -14.45 -9.89 0.81
C GLN A 78 -13.01 -9.59 1.25
N LEU A 79 -12.26 -8.82 0.45
CA LEU A 79 -10.88 -8.44 0.80
C LEU A 79 -10.81 -7.67 2.13
N ARG A 80 -11.79 -6.81 2.41
CA ARG A 80 -11.84 -6.07 3.68
C ARG A 80 -12.10 -6.98 4.87
N LEU A 81 -12.96 -7.97 4.70
CA LEU A 81 -13.28 -8.94 5.74
C LEU A 81 -12.05 -9.79 6.08
N GLU A 82 -11.37 -10.32 5.06
CA GLU A 82 -10.13 -11.10 5.23
C GLU A 82 -9.06 -10.29 5.98
N LEU A 83 -8.86 -9.03 5.58
CA LEU A 83 -7.91 -8.15 6.27
C LEU A 83 -8.29 -7.90 7.74
N ALA A 84 -9.58 -7.71 8.04
CA ALA A 84 -10.04 -7.48 9.40
C ALA A 84 -9.80 -8.72 10.29
N LEU A 85 -10.04 -9.92 9.77
CA LEU A 85 -9.78 -11.17 10.48
C LEU A 85 -8.29 -11.36 10.79
N GLU A 86 -7.42 -11.14 9.80
CA GLU A 86 -5.97 -11.25 9.99
C GLU A 86 -5.44 -10.24 11.02
N LEU A 87 -5.97 -9.01 11.02
CA LEU A 87 -5.59 -7.99 12.00
C LEU A 87 -6.05 -8.37 13.42
N ASP A 88 -7.26 -8.91 13.58
CA ASP A 88 -7.76 -9.36 14.88
C ASP A 88 -6.89 -10.50 15.45
N LEU A 89 -6.52 -11.48 14.61
CA LEU A 89 -5.59 -12.55 15.02
C LEU A 89 -4.23 -12.00 15.45
N LEU A 90 -3.69 -11.03 14.71
CA LEU A 90 -2.42 -10.38 15.04
C LEU A 90 -2.51 -9.63 16.38
N GLN A 91 -3.60 -8.91 16.61
CA GLN A 91 -3.85 -8.16 17.85
C GLN A 91 -3.96 -9.07 19.06
N ARG A 92 -4.71 -10.18 18.95
CA ARG A 92 -4.82 -11.19 20.01
C ARG A 92 -3.45 -11.75 20.38
N ARG A 93 -2.67 -12.20 19.39
CA ARG A 93 -1.30 -12.70 19.59
C ARG A 93 -0.37 -11.65 20.18
N HIS A 94 -0.54 -10.37 19.83
CA HIS A 94 0.24 -9.28 20.39
C HIS A 94 -0.09 -9.08 21.88
N SER A 95 -1.38 -9.10 22.25
CA SER A 95 -1.81 -8.92 23.65
C SER A 95 -1.25 -9.99 24.59
N GLU A 96 -1.07 -11.22 24.10
CA GLU A 96 -0.46 -12.33 24.85
C GLU A 96 1.05 -12.12 25.12
N LYS A 97 1.70 -11.21 24.39
CA LYS A 97 3.16 -11.03 24.41
C LYS A 97 3.64 -9.78 25.15
N THR A 98 2.75 -8.91 25.64
CA THR A 98 3.13 -7.58 26.13
C THR A 98 3.04 -7.43 27.65
N TYR A 99 4.10 -7.84 28.37
CA TYR A 99 4.59 -7.07 29.54
C TYR A 99 6.08 -7.36 29.82
N LYS A 100 6.95 -6.44 29.38
CA LYS A 100 8.17 -6.07 30.11
C LYS A 100 8.18 -4.56 30.25
N VAL A 101 7.75 -4.09 31.42
CA VAL A 101 7.85 -2.70 31.83
C VAL A 101 9.33 -2.41 32.02
N VAL A 102 9.92 -1.61 31.14
CA VAL A 102 11.27 -1.07 31.33
C VAL A 102 11.11 0.11 32.28
N LEU A 103 11.40 -0.10 33.56
CA LEU A 103 11.50 0.97 34.55
C LEU A 103 12.80 1.73 34.28
N TYR A 104 12.68 3.02 33.96
CA TYR A 104 13.83 3.92 33.97
C TYR A 104 14.09 4.30 35.42
N GLU A 105 15.17 3.78 35.99
CA GLU A 105 15.69 4.29 37.25
C GLU A 105 16.20 5.72 37.00
N ALA A 106 15.59 6.69 37.67
CA ALA A 106 15.97 8.09 37.59
C ALA A 106 17.24 8.32 38.42
N THR A 107 18.37 8.54 37.73
CA THR A 107 19.60 9.14 38.30
C THR A 107 19.58 10.65 38.15
#